data_AF-A0A6A5HCS0-F1
#
_entry.id   AF-A0A6A5HCS0-F1
#
_cell.length_a   1.000
_cell.length_b   1.000
_cell.length_c   1.000
_cell.angle_alpha   90.00
_cell.angle_beta   90.00
_cell.angle_gamma   90.00
#
_symmetry.space_group_name_H-M   'P 1'
#
loop_
_entity.id
_entity.type
_entity.pdbx_description
1 polymer ?
#
loop_
_entity_poly.entity_id
_entity_poly.type
_entity_poly.pdbx_seq_one_letter_code
_entity_poly.pdbx_strand_id
1 'polypeptide(L)'
;MSAAFSLLCLPKKALHQVLYSIDYVDIVSFSLASNKTKEVVKSLNLKINDINLTIDNIIGIEIDAFRNNTTRLLWNFYPEKEDNNIEPIPVYMPVRVIGMRDTNPVQNRVKYQNPGLSIREWLAHF
;
A
#
# COMPACT_ATOMS: atom_id res chain seq x y z
N MET A 1 -24.51 -12.72 -23.61
CA MET A 1 -24.65 -11.82 -22.45
C MET A 1 -24.00 -12.48 -21.26
N SER A 2 -22.89 -11.94 -20.77
CA SER A 2 -22.44 -12.19 -19.40
C SER A 2 -22.33 -10.80 -18.78
N ALA A 3 -23.30 -10.44 -17.94
CA ALA A 3 -23.10 -9.31 -17.05
C ALA A 3 -22.04 -9.77 -16.05
N ALA A 4 -20.77 -9.52 -16.37
CA ALA A 4 -19.67 -9.78 -15.46
C ALA A 4 -20.02 -9.12 -14.12
N PHE A 5 -19.99 -9.91 -13.06
CA PHE A 5 -20.30 -9.46 -11.72
C PHE A 5 -19.27 -8.41 -11.30
N SER A 6 -19.61 -7.12 -11.45
CA SER A 6 -18.71 -6.03 -11.10
C SER A 6 -18.72 -5.85 -9.59
N LEU A 7 -17.57 -6.10 -8.96
CA LEU A 7 -17.36 -5.95 -7.51
C LEU A 7 -17.88 -4.58 -7.01
N LEU A 8 -17.68 -3.52 -7.79
CA LEU A 8 -18.07 -2.14 -7.46
C LEU A 8 -19.57 -1.83 -7.65
N CYS A 9 -20.35 -2.78 -8.18
CA CYS A 9 -21.80 -2.70 -8.30
C CYS A 9 -22.52 -3.42 -7.16
N LEU A 10 -21.78 -4.05 -6.24
CA LEU A 10 -22.36 -4.72 -5.09
C LEU A 10 -22.99 -3.74 -4.11
N PRO A 11 -24.09 -4.14 -3.44
CA PRO A 11 -24.57 -3.43 -2.26
C PRO A 11 -23.47 -3.34 -1.20
N LYS A 12 -23.39 -2.21 -0.49
CA LYS A 12 -22.31 -1.89 0.45
C LYS A 12 -21.98 -3.02 1.43
N LYS A 13 -22.99 -3.66 2.02
CA LYS A 13 -22.80 -4.78 2.97
C LYS A 13 -22.14 -6.00 2.30
N ALA A 14 -22.58 -6.37 1.10
CA ALA A 14 -22.01 -7.48 0.35
C ALA A 14 -20.57 -7.17 -0.10
N LEU A 15 -20.33 -5.94 -0.57
CA LEU A 15 -18.99 -5.47 -0.93
C LEU A 15 -18.03 -5.53 0.27
N HIS A 16 -18.48 -5.06 1.43
CA HIS A 16 -17.70 -5.14 2.67
C HIS A 16 -17.37 -6.57 3.04
N GLN A 17 -18.34 -7.48 2.95
CA GLN A 17 -18.14 -8.89 3.27
C GLN A 17 -17.13 -9.54 2.33
N VAL A 18 -17.17 -9.24 1.03
CA VAL A 18 -16.16 -9.69 0.07
C VAL A 18 -14.79 -9.13 0.43
N LEU A 19 -14.68 -7.83 0.71
CA LEU A 19 -13.40 -7.21 1.06
C LEU A 19 -12.83 -7.73 2.39
N TYR A 20 -13.67 -8.11 3.36
CA TYR A 20 -13.20 -8.75 4.60
C TYR A 20 -12.70 -10.19 4.39
N SER A 21 -12.99 -10.81 3.25
CA SER A 21 -12.56 -12.17 2.92
C SER A 21 -11.25 -12.24 2.14
N ILE A 22 -10.70 -11.10 1.72
CA ILE A 22 -9.41 -11.01 1.03
C ILE A 22 -8.31 -10.51 1.98
N ASP A 23 -7.05 -10.76 1.60
CA ASP A 23 -5.90 -10.39 2.42
C ASP A 23 -5.72 -8.88 2.52
N TYR A 24 -5.16 -8.43 3.65
CA TYR A 24 -4.93 -7.01 3.93
C TYR A 24 -4.17 -6.30 2.80
N VAL A 25 -3.15 -6.95 2.25
CA VAL A 25 -2.35 -6.39 1.15
C VAL A 25 -3.17 -6.24 -0.14
N ASP A 26 -4.14 -7.13 -0.39
CA ASP A 26 -5.04 -6.99 -1.54
C ASP A 26 -6.05 -5.87 -1.31
N ILE A 27 -6.55 -5.70 -0.08
CA ILE A 27 -7.45 -4.59 0.26
C ILE A 27 -6.74 -3.25 0.03
N VAL A 28 -5.48 -3.15 0.46
CA VAL A 28 -4.67 -1.95 0.25
C VAL A 28 -4.35 -1.75 -1.23
N SER A 29 -3.99 -2.81 -1.96
CA SER A 29 -3.76 -2.70 -3.41
C SER A 29 -5.03 -2.27 -4.16
N PHE A 30 -6.20 -2.73 -3.71
CA PHE A 30 -7.50 -2.33 -4.24
C PHE A 30 -7.81 -0.85 -3.97
N SER A 31 -7.45 -0.30 -2.81
CA SER A 31 -7.66 1.12 -2.50
C SER A 31 -6.90 2.05 -3.46
N LEU A 32 -5.75 1.60 -3.97
CA LEU A 32 -4.90 2.37 -4.89
C LEU A 32 -5.43 2.44 -6.32
N ALA A 33 -6.41 1.61 -6.70
CA ALA A 33 -6.88 1.53 -8.08
C ALA A 33 -7.65 2.76 -8.57
N SER A 34 -8.38 3.47 -7.69
CA SER A 34 -9.17 4.66 -8.04
C SER A 34 -9.68 5.41 -6.80
N ASN A 35 -10.17 6.63 -6.97
CA ASN A 35 -10.86 7.35 -5.88
C ASN A 35 -12.09 6.58 -5.36
N LYS A 36 -12.82 5.86 -6.22
CA LYS A 36 -13.98 5.08 -5.80
C LYS A 36 -13.59 3.91 -4.90
N THR A 37 -12.52 3.18 -5.25
CA THR A 37 -12.05 2.05 -4.45
C THR A 37 -11.42 2.51 -3.14
N LYS A 38 -10.72 3.65 -3.14
CA LYS A 38 -10.24 4.32 -1.92
C LYS A 38 -11.35 4.59 -0.91
N GLU A 39 -12.44 5.23 -1.34
CA GLU A 39 -13.57 5.53 -0.44
C GLU A 39 -14.30 4.27 0.04
N VAL A 40 -14.35 3.21 -0.78
CA VAL A 40 -14.86 1.91 -0.36
C VAL A 40 -14.00 1.34 0.78
N VAL A 41 -12.67 1.30 0.63
CA VAL A 41 -11.76 0.77 1.65
C VAL A 41 -11.80 1.60 2.93
N LYS A 42 -11.81 2.93 2.82
CA LYS A 42 -12.01 3.82 3.98
C LYS A 42 -13.28 3.48 4.77
N SER A 43 -14.36 3.15 4.08
CA SER A 43 -15.62 2.79 4.72
C SER A 43 -15.60 1.45 5.49
N LEU A 44 -14.55 0.63 5.32
CA LEU A 44 -14.32 -0.59 6.11
C LEU A 44 -13.81 -0.27 7.53
N ASN A 45 -13.35 0.97 7.77
CA ASN A 45 -12.83 1.43 9.06
C ASN A 45 -11.80 0.46 9.67
N LEU A 46 -10.85 0.01 8.84
CA LEU A 46 -9.81 -0.93 9.25
C LEU A 46 -8.90 -0.23 10.27
N LYS A 47 -8.56 -0.95 11.34
CA LYS A 47 -7.60 -0.49 12.35
C LYS A 47 -6.22 -1.00 11.99
N ILE A 48 -5.29 -0.08 11.81
CA ILE A 48 -3.87 -0.39 11.72
C ILE A 48 -3.34 -0.50 13.16
N ASN A 49 -2.62 -1.58 13.44
CA ASN A 49 -2.05 -1.79 14.77
C ASN A 49 -0.77 -0.97 14.93
N ASP A 50 0.19 -1.18 14.02
CA ASP A 50 1.50 -0.55 14.05
C ASP A 50 1.93 -0.10 12.66
N ILE A 51 2.62 1.04 12.63
CA ILE A 51 3.32 1.57 11.46
C ILE A 51 4.76 1.79 11.88
N ASN A 52 5.69 1.04 11.28
CA ASN A 52 7.12 1.22 11.49
C ASN A 52 7.70 2.04 10.33
N LEU A 53 8.38 3.13 10.67
CA LEU A 53 9.08 3.97 9.71
C LEU A 53 10.58 3.76 9.89
N THR A 54 11.26 3.36 8.81
CA THR A 54 12.72 3.28 8.75
C THR A 54 13.22 4.38 7.83
N ILE A 55 14.18 5.16 8.31
CA ILE A 55 14.86 6.19 7.51
C ILE A 55 16.35 5.87 7.53
N ASP A 56 16.86 5.44 6.39
CA ASP A 56 18.26 5.18 6.11
C ASP A 56 18.52 5.61 4.65
N ASN A 57 19.44 4.98 3.91
CA ASN A 57 19.61 5.16 2.45
C ASN A 57 18.31 5.02 1.63
N ILE A 58 17.29 4.38 2.21
CA ILE A 58 15.91 4.36 1.71
C ILE A 58 14.94 4.73 2.82
N ILE A 59 13.77 5.20 2.44
CA ILE A 59 12.65 5.32 3.38
C ILE A 59 11.83 4.03 3.28
N GLY A 60 11.68 3.32 4.39
CA GLY A 60 10.87 2.12 4.53
C GLY A 60 9.64 2.43 5.38
N ILE A 61 8.46 2.03 4.92
CA ILE A 61 7.23 2.04 5.71
C ILE A 61 6.74 0.60 5.80
N GLU A 62 6.70 0.06 7.00
CA GLU A 62 6.11 -1.23 7.30
C GLU A 62 4.79 -1.02 8.02
N ILE A 63 3.74 -1.71 7.57
CA ILE A 63 2.43 -1.71 8.20
C ILE A 63 2.12 -3.14 8.61
N ASP A 64 2.02 -3.37 9.91
CA ASP A 64 1.61 -4.66 10.46
C ASP A 64 0.10 -4.85 10.26
N ALA A 65 -0.28 -6.01 9.73
CA ALA A 65 -1.66 -6.25 9.33
C ALA A 65 -2.65 -6.27 10.51
N PHE A 66 -3.90 -6.04 10.13
CA PHE A 66 -5.10 -6.17 10.96
C PHE A 66 -5.38 -7.65 11.33
N ARG A 67 -6.08 -7.87 12.46
CA ARG A 67 -6.67 -9.17 12.89
C ARG A 67 -5.68 -10.34 13.12
N ASN A 68 -4.54 -10.10 13.77
CA ASN A 68 -3.56 -11.16 14.07
C ASN A 68 -3.05 -11.88 12.81
N ASN A 69 -3.18 -11.26 11.63
CA ASN A 69 -2.57 -11.77 10.42
C ASN A 69 -1.07 -11.47 10.48
N THR A 70 -0.23 -12.46 10.17
CA THR A 70 1.23 -12.34 10.18
C THR A 70 1.77 -11.59 8.95
N THR A 71 0.90 -11.21 8.02
CA THR A 71 1.28 -10.53 6.78
C THR A 71 1.70 -9.08 7.05
N ARG A 72 2.79 -8.64 6.43
CA ARG A 72 3.32 -7.29 6.57
C ARG A 72 3.32 -6.57 5.23
N LEU A 73 2.85 -5.33 5.21
CA LEU A 73 2.99 -4.51 4.01
C LEU A 73 4.24 -3.65 4.14
N LEU A 74 5.22 -3.88 3.28
CA LEU A 74 6.44 -3.09 3.23
C LEU A 74 6.43 -2.20 1.99
N TRP A 75 6.57 -0.89 2.18
CA TRP A 75 6.89 0.08 1.13
C TRP A 75 8.30 0.59 1.27
N ASN A 76 9.10 0.33 0.25
CA ASN A 76 10.44 0.88 0.15
C ASN A 76 10.46 1.98 -0.92
N PHE A 77 10.88 3.16 -0.50
CA PHE A 77 10.98 4.38 -1.28
C PHE A 77 12.45 4.62 -1.58
N TYR A 78 12.82 4.41 -2.85
CA TYR A 78 14.21 4.49 -3.29
C TYR A 78 14.51 5.87 -3.91
N PRO A 79 15.71 6.43 -3.65
CA PRO A 79 16.19 7.59 -4.37
C PRO A 79 16.42 7.27 -5.86
N GLU A 80 16.55 8.30 -6.69
CA GLU A 80 16.78 8.16 -8.13
C GLU A 80 18.15 7.55 -8.45
N LYS A 81 19.16 7.86 -7.62
CA LYS A 81 20.52 7.31 -7.69
C LYS A 81 20.89 6.73 -6.33
N GLU A 82 21.65 5.64 -6.34
CA GLU A 82 22.29 5.11 -5.13
C GLU A 82 23.33 6.14 -4.67
N ASP A 83 23.00 6.92 -3.65
CA ASP A 83 23.89 7.92 -3.10
C ASP A 83 24.79 7.25 -2.06
N ASN A 84 26.07 7.06 -2.40
CA ASN A 84 27.08 6.56 -1.46
C ASN A 84 27.64 7.69 -0.57
N ASN A 85 27.14 8.92 -0.73
CA ASN A 85 27.63 10.09 -0.01
C ASN A 85 26.91 10.24 1.34
N ILE A 86 27.65 10.75 2.34
CA ILE A 86 27.17 11.03 3.72
C ILE A 86 26.36 12.34 3.77
N GLU A 87 25.95 12.89 2.61
CA GLU A 87 25.12 14.09 2.58
C GLU A 87 23.74 13.79 3.18
N PRO A 88 23.14 14.74 3.90
CA PRO A 88 21.81 14.54 4.47
C PRO A 88 20.85 14.16 3.34
N ILE A 89 20.20 13.00 3.46
CA ILE A 89 19.21 12.49 2.51
C ILE A 89 18.26 13.66 2.21
N PRO A 90 18.35 14.27 1.02
CA PRO A 90 17.42 15.33 0.71
C PRO A 90 16.06 14.63 0.71
N VAL A 91 15.04 15.26 1.28
CA VAL A 91 13.67 14.73 1.28
C VAL A 91 13.17 14.74 -0.16
N TYR A 92 13.70 13.82 -0.97
CA TYR A 92 13.37 13.65 -2.35
C TYR A 92 12.06 12.88 -2.39
N MET A 93 11.15 13.39 -3.21
CA MET A 93 10.04 12.62 -3.74
C MET A 93 10.61 11.31 -4.30
N PRO A 94 10.28 10.15 -3.73
CA PRO A 94 10.88 8.89 -4.16
C PRO A 94 10.40 8.57 -5.57
N VAL A 95 11.29 8.39 -6.55
CA VAL A 95 10.87 8.17 -7.96
C VAL A 95 10.12 6.84 -8.16
N ARG A 96 10.34 5.88 -7.25
CA ARG A 96 9.73 4.54 -7.31
C ARG A 96 9.32 4.08 -5.92
N VAL A 97 8.18 3.39 -5.86
CA VAL A 97 7.66 2.74 -4.65
C VAL A 97 7.57 1.24 -4.90
N ILE A 98 8.11 0.43 -4.00
CA ILE A 98 7.96 -1.04 -4.06
C ILE A 98 7.09 -1.48 -2.89
N GLY A 99 5.92 -2.04 -3.18
CA GLY A 99 5.04 -2.69 -2.21
C GLY A 99 5.27 -4.19 -2.13
N MET A 100 5.31 -4.74 -0.91
CA MET A 100 5.62 -6.15 -0.66
C MET A 100 4.75 -6.72 0.44
N ARG A 101 4.25 -7.95 0.27
CA ARG A 101 3.42 -8.69 1.24
C ARG A 101 4.23 -9.48 2.28
N ASP A 102 5.46 -9.86 1.94
CA ASP A 102 6.43 -10.55 2.79
C ASP A 102 7.84 -10.38 2.18
N THR A 103 8.89 -10.48 3.00
CA THR A 103 10.29 -10.51 2.55
C THR A 103 10.68 -11.82 1.86
N ASN A 104 9.92 -12.90 2.11
CA ASN A 104 10.15 -14.24 1.55
C ASN A 104 8.81 -14.94 1.22
N PRO A 105 8.55 -15.39 -0.02
CA PRO A 105 9.40 -15.38 -1.21
C PRO A 105 9.27 -14.09 -2.05
N VAL A 106 10.20 -13.90 -2.99
CA VAL A 106 10.37 -12.72 -3.87
C VAL A 106 9.16 -12.42 -4.78
N GLN A 107 8.21 -13.34 -4.92
CA GLN A 107 7.06 -13.21 -5.84
C GLN A 107 6.01 -12.17 -5.40
N ASN A 108 6.09 -11.63 -4.19
CA ASN A 108 5.11 -10.68 -3.65
C ASN A 108 5.46 -9.19 -3.87
N ARG A 109 6.34 -8.86 -4.83
CA ARG A 109 6.82 -7.48 -5.07
C ARG A 109 6.02 -6.80 -6.18
N VAL A 110 5.39 -5.66 -5.89
CA VAL A 110 4.78 -4.78 -6.88
C VAL A 110 5.55 -3.47 -6.95
N LYS A 111 5.92 -3.04 -8.15
CA LYS A 111 6.66 -1.79 -8.39
C LYS A 111 5.72 -0.74 -8.98
N TYR A 112 5.69 0.43 -8.37
CA TYR A 112 4.94 1.59 -8.83
C TYR A 112 5.92 2.72 -9.17
N GLN A 113 5.71 3.39 -10.30
CA GLN A 113 6.36 4.66 -10.59
C GLN A 113 5.66 5.73 -9.77
N ASN A 114 6.40 6.56 -9.04
CA ASN A 114 5.80 7.65 -8.29
C ASN A 114 5.51 8.81 -9.25
N PRO A 115 4.25 9.27 -9.39
CA PRO A 115 3.92 10.40 -10.26
C PRO A 115 4.33 11.77 -9.67
N GLY A 116 5.25 11.81 -8.70
CA GLY A 116 5.69 13.01 -8.01
C GLY A 116 4.89 13.32 -6.73
N LEU A 117 4.35 12.31 -6.06
CA LEU A 117 3.66 12.46 -4.76
C LEU A 117 4.63 12.35 -3.59
N SER A 118 4.41 13.19 -2.58
CA SER A 118 5.16 13.14 -1.32
C SER A 118 4.80 11.92 -0.50
N ILE A 119 5.63 11.56 0.48
CA ILE A 119 5.36 10.45 1.39
C ILE A 119 4.03 10.66 2.11
N ARG A 120 3.73 11.90 2.53
CA ARG A 120 2.45 12.24 3.15
C ARG A 120 1.28 12.02 2.20
N GLU A 121 1.40 12.40 0.94
CA GLU A 121 0.35 12.20 -0.06
C GLU A 121 0.15 10.72 -0.36
N TRP A 122 1.23 9.94 -0.44
CA TRP A 122 1.17 8.49 -0.49
C TRP A 122 0.44 7.92 0.72
N LEU A 123 0.81 8.33 1.93
CA LEU A 123 0.13 7.87 3.15
C LEU A 123 -1.35 8.24 3.18
N ALA A 124 -1.71 9.42 2.65
CA ALA A 124 -3.10 9.87 2.55
C ALA A 124 -3.91 9.13 1.46
N HIS A 125 -3.27 8.35 0.59
CA HIS A 125 -3.97 7.42 -0.31
C HIS A 125 -4.54 6.20 0.42
N PHE A 126 -4.08 5.92 1.63
CA PHE A 126 -4.56 4.86 2.50
C PHE A 126 -5.68 5.33 3.44
#